data_AF-A0A847GQW7-F1
#
_entry.id   AF-A0A847GQW7-F1
#
_cell.length_a   1.000
_cell.length_b   1.000
_cell.length_c   1.000
_cell.angle_alpha   90.00
_cell.angle_beta   90.00
_cell.angle_gamma   90.00
#
_symmetry.space_group_name_H-M   'P 1'
#
loop_
_entity.id
_entity.type
_entity.pdbx_description
1 polymer ?
#
loop_
_entity_poly.entity_id
_entity_poly.type
_entity_poly.pdbx_seq_one_letter_code
_entity_poly.pdbx_strand_id
1 'polypeptide(L)'
;MRIPVRLTMTAIVAVLSVAAVSLSASGADKAARAAKRVELFEAIKAGDIAVKLIPKDAKEANVLIENKAKQPLEIKLPEAFAGVPVLAQVGGFGGGGFGGGNVGGGLGGGGGGGQNQAMGGGMGGMGGGGGMGGMGGMFNVAPDKVGKFKVATVCLEHGKADPNPRVAYEIRPIESFTQDHRVAEVCRMLGRGEVPQNAAQAAAWHFTDGLSWEQLAAKDRVKLSNGYTEKYFSPQELAAAMRVTLEAARRAEGKKLETPRKHQSLSQN
;
A
#
# COMPACT_ATOMS: atom_id res chain seq x y z
N MET A 1 -54.10 10.46 82.32
CA MET A 1 -53.11 10.68 81.23
C MET A 1 -52.62 9.32 80.78
N ARG A 2 -52.65 9.06 79.47
CA ARG A 2 -52.88 7.74 78.84
C ARG A 2 -51.65 6.80 78.85
N ILE A 3 -51.96 5.52 79.05
CA ILE A 3 -51.12 4.31 78.96
C ILE A 3 -50.72 4.03 77.49
N PRO A 4 -49.52 3.48 77.20
CA PRO A 4 -49.07 3.15 75.84
C PRO A 4 -49.58 1.76 75.41
N VAL A 5 -49.99 1.62 74.15
CA VAL A 5 -50.32 0.33 73.54
C VAL A 5 -49.54 0.16 72.23
N ARG A 6 -48.67 -0.86 72.20
CA ARG A 6 -48.14 -1.51 70.98
C ARG A 6 -48.72 -2.92 70.95
N LEU A 7 -49.35 -3.32 69.84
CA LEU A 7 -49.49 -4.72 69.36
C LEU A 7 -50.18 -4.68 67.97
N THR A 8 -49.47 -4.75 66.84
CA THR A 8 -49.16 -5.96 66.03
C THR A 8 -50.32 -6.90 65.72
N MET A 9 -50.72 -6.97 64.45
CA MET A 9 -50.86 -8.16 63.58
C MET A 9 -51.97 -7.96 62.55
N THR A 10 -51.63 -7.85 61.26
CA THR A 10 -52.35 -8.59 60.21
C THR A 10 -51.40 -8.82 59.03
N ALA A 11 -51.36 -10.07 58.59
CA ALA A 11 -50.50 -10.64 57.56
C ALA A 11 -50.79 -10.09 56.15
N ILE A 12 -49.91 -10.38 55.17
CA ILE A 12 -50.22 -11.24 54.00
C ILE A 12 -49.09 -11.21 52.95
N VAL A 13 -48.56 -12.41 52.72
CA VAL A 13 -48.07 -13.00 51.46
C VAL A 13 -46.81 -12.42 50.78
N ALA A 14 -45.76 -13.25 50.84
CA ALA A 14 -44.69 -13.28 49.87
C ALA A 14 -45.22 -13.81 48.52
N VAL A 15 -45.01 -13.07 47.44
CA VAL A 15 -44.88 -13.65 46.11
C VAL A 15 -43.45 -13.40 45.67
N LEU A 16 -42.69 -14.48 45.63
CA LEU A 16 -41.38 -14.56 45.01
C LEU A 16 -41.60 -14.46 43.49
N SER A 17 -41.63 -13.24 42.96
CA SER A 17 -41.56 -13.03 41.52
C SER A 17 -40.13 -13.32 41.09
N VAL A 18 -39.84 -14.57 40.72
CA VAL A 18 -38.71 -14.88 39.84
C VAL A 18 -39.03 -14.17 38.52
N ALA A 19 -38.59 -12.92 38.42
CA ALA A 19 -38.45 -12.27 37.14
C ALA A 19 -37.45 -13.15 36.38
N ALA A 20 -37.96 -13.89 35.39
CA ALA A 20 -37.13 -14.49 34.39
C ALA A 20 -36.21 -13.38 33.87
N VAL A 21 -34.91 -13.48 34.21
CA VAL A 21 -33.88 -12.80 33.44
C VAL A 21 -33.92 -13.48 32.09
N SER A 22 -34.83 -13.00 31.24
CA SER A 22 -34.71 -13.21 29.82
C SER A 22 -33.34 -12.65 29.47
N LEU A 23 -32.39 -13.55 29.20
CA LEU A 23 -31.26 -13.26 28.34
C LEU A 23 -31.85 -12.97 26.95
N SER A 24 -32.52 -11.83 26.85
CA SER A 24 -32.67 -11.16 25.59
C SER A 24 -31.25 -10.69 25.31
N ALA A 25 -30.55 -11.44 24.45
CA ALA A 25 -29.47 -10.90 23.64
C ALA A 25 -30.08 -9.76 22.82
N SER A 26 -30.30 -8.64 23.51
CA SER A 26 -30.74 -7.37 22.97
C SER A 26 -29.74 -7.00 21.89
N GLY A 27 -30.22 -6.33 20.84
CA GLY A 27 -29.46 -5.93 19.65
C GLY A 27 -28.21 -5.06 19.88
N ALA A 28 -27.71 -4.97 21.12
CA ALA A 28 -26.40 -4.45 21.50
C ALA A 28 -25.23 -5.24 20.87
N ASP A 29 -25.34 -6.56 20.66
CA ASP A 29 -24.30 -7.32 19.96
C ASP A 29 -24.34 -7.12 18.43
N LYS A 30 -25.50 -6.78 17.87
CA LYS A 30 -25.63 -6.48 16.44
C LYS A 30 -25.18 -5.05 16.08
N ALA A 31 -25.03 -4.19 17.10
CA ALA A 31 -24.49 -2.83 16.99
C ALA A 31 -23.02 -2.73 17.46
N ALA A 32 -22.43 -3.81 17.96
CA ALA A 32 -20.99 -3.96 18.13
C ALA A 32 -20.38 -4.35 16.77
N ARG A 33 -19.83 -3.47 15.95
CA ARG A 33 -19.42 -2.08 16.12
C ARG A 33 -19.33 -1.56 14.70
N ALA A 34 -20.14 -0.58 14.32
CA ALA A 34 -20.01 0.05 13.01
C ALA A 34 -18.55 0.43 12.81
N ALA A 35 -17.93 -0.08 11.74
CA ALA A 35 -16.51 0.10 11.52
C ALA A 35 -16.22 1.60 11.43
N LYS A 36 -15.26 2.09 12.23
CA LYS A 36 -14.90 3.51 12.17
C LYS A 36 -14.15 3.74 10.88
N ARG A 37 -14.71 4.61 10.06
CA ARG A 37 -14.12 5.05 8.80
C ARG A 37 -12.94 5.98 9.09
N VAL A 38 -11.78 5.63 8.56
CA VAL A 38 -10.55 6.42 8.70
C VAL A 38 -9.78 6.45 7.38
N GLU A 39 -9.08 7.54 7.09
CA GLU A 39 -8.14 7.61 5.97
C GLU A 39 -6.79 7.02 6.40
N LEU A 40 -6.12 6.27 5.51
CA LEU A 40 -4.90 5.52 5.82
C LEU A 40 -3.83 6.37 6.55
N PHE A 41 -3.45 7.51 5.98
CA PHE A 41 -2.37 8.33 6.52
C PHE A 41 -2.74 9.03 7.83
N GLU A 42 -4.00 9.40 7.99
CA GLU A 42 -4.49 10.01 9.23
C GLU A 42 -4.54 8.97 10.36
N ALA A 43 -4.94 7.74 10.04
CA ALA A 43 -4.92 6.62 10.99
C ALA A 43 -3.49 6.24 11.42
N ILE A 44 -2.50 6.33 10.51
CA ILE A 44 -1.07 6.14 10.84
C ILE A 44 -0.62 7.23 11.82
N LYS A 45 -0.91 8.50 11.54
CA LYS A 45 -0.53 9.64 12.41
C LYS A 45 -1.19 9.57 13.79
N ALA A 46 -2.46 9.16 13.84
CA ALA A 46 -3.21 8.98 15.09
C ALA A 46 -2.70 7.78 15.92
N GLY A 47 -1.92 6.87 15.33
CA GLY A 47 -1.49 5.63 15.98
C GLY A 47 -2.56 4.55 16.06
N ASP A 48 -3.72 4.76 15.41
CA ASP A 48 -4.84 3.81 15.35
C ASP A 48 -4.45 2.53 14.58
N ILE A 49 -3.48 2.63 13.66
CA ILE A 49 -2.97 1.51 12.87
C ILE A 49 -1.43 1.52 12.80
N ALA A 50 -0.83 0.34 12.61
CA ALA A 50 0.56 0.21 12.16
C ALA A 50 0.59 -0.41 10.76
N VAL A 51 1.37 0.22 9.88
CA VAL A 51 1.47 -0.21 8.47
C VAL A 51 2.91 -0.57 8.14
N LYS A 52 3.08 -1.72 7.48
CA LYS A 52 4.38 -2.18 6.98
C LYS A 52 4.26 -2.50 5.49
N LEU A 53 5.21 -2.00 4.70
CA LEU A 53 5.39 -2.41 3.32
C LEU A 53 6.53 -3.43 3.26
N ILE A 54 6.26 -4.60 2.69
CA ILE A 54 7.26 -5.64 2.47
C ILE A 54 7.37 -5.84 0.96
N PRO A 55 8.37 -5.23 0.30
CA PRO A 55 8.61 -5.47 -1.12
C PRO A 55 9.04 -6.92 -1.32
N LYS A 56 8.56 -7.55 -2.39
CA LYS A 56 9.03 -8.85 -2.84
C LYS A 56 10.13 -8.68 -3.88
N ASP A 57 9.88 -7.78 -4.82
CA ASP A 57 10.76 -7.38 -5.92
C ASP A 57 10.35 -5.98 -6.40
N ALA A 58 10.90 -5.51 -7.53
CA ALA A 58 10.58 -4.22 -8.13
C ALA A 58 9.10 -4.08 -8.58
N LYS A 59 8.32 -5.17 -8.66
CA LYS A 59 6.99 -5.22 -9.28
C LYS A 59 5.86 -5.49 -8.29
N GLU A 60 6.13 -6.22 -7.21
CA GLU A 60 5.11 -6.61 -6.22
C GLU A 60 5.57 -6.29 -4.78
N ALA A 61 4.66 -5.76 -3.97
CA ALA A 61 4.84 -5.63 -2.52
C ALA A 61 3.60 -6.11 -1.76
N ASN A 62 3.81 -6.55 -0.53
CA ASN A 62 2.74 -6.82 0.42
C ASN A 62 2.61 -5.65 1.41
N VAL A 63 1.40 -5.16 1.59
CA VAL A 63 1.07 -4.19 2.64
C VAL A 63 0.38 -4.93 3.78
N LEU A 64 0.91 -4.75 4.99
CA LEU A 64 0.32 -5.26 6.21
C LEU A 64 -0.20 -4.07 7.02
N ILE A 65 -1.48 -4.13 7.40
CA ILE A 65 -2.12 -3.13 8.24
C ILE A 65 -2.59 -3.82 9.52
N GLU A 66 -1.95 -3.47 10.63
CA GLU A 66 -2.34 -3.88 11.97
C GLU A 66 -3.29 -2.83 12.57
N ASN A 67 -4.48 -3.27 12.95
CA ASN A 67 -5.43 -2.43 13.67
C ASN A 67 -5.11 -2.47 15.18
N LYS A 68 -4.68 -1.33 15.72
CA LYS A 68 -4.36 -1.16 17.15
C LYS A 68 -5.56 -0.66 17.96
N ALA A 69 -6.62 -0.23 17.28
CA ALA A 69 -7.84 0.18 17.94
C ALA A 69 -8.61 -1.05 18.43
N LYS A 70 -9.43 -0.84 19.47
CA LYS A 70 -10.34 -1.87 19.95
C LYS A 70 -11.55 -2.07 19.03
N GLN A 71 -11.75 -1.21 18.02
CA GLN A 71 -12.85 -1.24 17.04
C GLN A 71 -12.44 -1.89 15.72
N PRO A 72 -13.40 -2.46 14.95
CA PRO A 72 -13.24 -2.61 13.53
C PRO A 72 -12.98 -1.25 12.87
N LEU A 73 -11.98 -1.17 11.99
CA LEU A 73 -11.68 0.01 11.19
C LEU A 73 -11.98 -0.26 9.73
N GLU A 74 -12.65 0.69 9.10
CA GLU A 74 -12.83 0.76 7.65
C GLU A 74 -11.86 1.80 7.11
N ILE A 75 -10.76 1.35 6.52
CA ILE A 75 -9.62 2.19 6.17
C ILE A 75 -9.72 2.54 4.69
N LYS A 76 -9.85 3.81 4.35
CA LYS A 76 -9.77 4.25 2.96
C LYS A 76 -8.31 4.31 2.52
N LEU A 77 -7.99 3.51 1.51
CA LEU A 77 -6.67 3.44 0.90
C LEU A 77 -6.49 4.56 -0.14
N PRO A 78 -5.31 5.19 -0.21
CA PRO A 78 -5.00 6.16 -1.24
C PRO A 78 -4.78 5.46 -2.59
N GLU A 79 -5.18 6.09 -3.69
CA GLU A 79 -5.03 5.51 -5.04
C GLU A 79 -3.56 5.31 -5.46
N ALA A 80 -2.62 6.02 -4.83
CA ALA A 80 -1.18 5.87 -5.01
C ALA A 80 -0.42 6.32 -3.75
N PHE A 81 0.72 5.69 -3.48
CA PHE A 81 1.60 6.00 -2.36
C PHE A 81 3.04 5.59 -2.67
N ALA A 82 4.01 6.14 -1.93
CA ALA A 82 5.42 5.78 -2.05
C ALA A 82 5.86 4.86 -0.89
N GLY A 83 6.73 3.89 -1.19
CA GLY A 83 7.40 3.06 -0.19
C GLY A 83 8.83 3.53 0.03
N VAL A 84 9.15 4.02 1.22
CA VAL A 84 10.47 4.58 1.53
C VAL A 84 11.19 3.68 2.56
N PRO A 85 12.45 3.29 2.34
CA PRO A 85 13.18 2.48 3.31
C PRO A 85 13.47 3.31 4.58
N VAL A 86 13.06 2.80 5.74
CA VAL A 86 13.18 3.48 7.05
C VAL A 86 14.63 3.79 7.40
N LEU A 87 15.56 2.90 7.02
CA LEU A 87 16.99 3.08 7.27
C LEU A 87 17.61 4.23 6.46
N ALA A 88 17.02 4.62 5.33
CA ALA A 88 17.48 5.78 4.57
C ALA A 88 17.06 7.11 5.22
N GLN A 89 16.02 7.10 6.06
CA GLN A 89 15.54 8.31 6.76
C GLN A 89 16.37 8.63 8.01
N VAL A 90 16.92 7.61 8.69
CA VAL A 90 17.85 7.79 9.83
C VAL A 90 19.29 8.11 9.36
N GLY A 91 19.61 7.86 8.09
CA GLY A 91 20.90 8.24 7.48
C GLY A 91 20.85 9.43 6.51
N GLY A 92 19.67 10.07 6.34
CA GLY A 92 19.40 10.98 5.22
C GLY A 92 19.22 12.46 5.57
N PHE A 93 19.48 12.89 6.80
CA PHE A 93 19.31 14.30 7.22
C PHE A 93 20.50 14.86 8.02
N GLY A 94 21.72 14.52 7.59
CA GLY A 94 22.92 15.13 8.15
C GLY A 94 24.20 14.77 7.40
N GLY A 95 24.80 15.75 6.74
CA GLY A 95 26.21 15.71 6.34
C GLY A 95 26.48 15.09 4.98
N GLY A 96 27.09 15.88 4.09
CA GLY A 96 27.42 15.46 2.74
C GLY A 96 28.49 14.37 2.66
N GLY A 97 28.68 13.89 1.43
CA GLY A 97 29.89 13.20 1.01
C GLY A 97 29.90 11.69 1.22
N PHE A 98 29.31 10.95 0.29
CA PHE A 98 29.91 9.69 -0.19
C PHE A 98 29.80 9.64 -1.70
N GLY A 99 30.52 10.57 -2.34
CA GLY A 99 31.02 10.39 -3.69
C GLY A 99 32.37 9.68 -3.64
N GLY A 100 32.62 8.84 -4.65
CA GLY A 100 33.96 8.50 -5.11
C GLY A 100 34.71 7.44 -4.30
N GLY A 101 34.85 6.25 -4.89
CA GLY A 101 35.68 5.20 -4.29
C GLY A 101 35.88 4.00 -5.22
N ASN A 102 36.58 4.23 -6.32
CA ASN A 102 37.12 3.21 -7.19
C ASN A 102 38.12 2.34 -6.40
N VAL A 103 37.80 1.06 -6.17
CA VAL A 103 38.73 -0.02 -5.77
C VAL A 103 38.18 -1.28 -6.46
N GLY A 104 38.80 -1.91 -7.45
CA GLY A 104 40.23 -2.09 -7.69
C GLY A 104 40.63 -3.49 -7.25
N GLY A 105 40.58 -4.46 -8.18
CA GLY A 105 41.49 -5.61 -8.21
C GLY A 105 41.02 -6.96 -7.65
N GLY A 106 40.97 -7.95 -8.56
CA GLY A 106 41.81 -9.15 -8.39
C GLY A 106 41.16 -10.48 -8.04
N LEU A 107 41.41 -11.48 -8.91
CA LEU A 107 41.59 -12.93 -8.67
C LEU A 107 40.47 -13.68 -7.92
N GLY A 108 39.88 -14.79 -8.39
CA GLY A 108 40.43 -15.89 -9.17
C GLY A 108 40.07 -17.22 -8.46
N GLY A 109 39.57 -18.21 -9.20
CA GLY A 109 39.34 -19.60 -8.76
C GLY A 109 37.93 -19.87 -8.23
N GLY A 110 37.22 -20.96 -8.56
CA GLY A 110 37.52 -22.13 -9.37
C GLY A 110 36.50 -23.23 -9.03
N GLY A 111 36.13 -24.05 -10.03
CA GLY A 111 35.78 -25.47 -9.82
C GLY A 111 34.31 -25.86 -9.55
N GLY A 112 33.82 -26.80 -10.38
CA GLY A 112 32.76 -27.78 -10.08
C GLY A 112 31.34 -27.30 -10.41
N GLY A 113 30.61 -27.81 -11.41
CA GLY A 113 30.50 -29.21 -11.83
C GLY A 113 29.44 -29.90 -10.98
N GLY A 114 28.21 -30.04 -11.49
CA GLY A 114 27.16 -30.77 -10.79
C GLY A 114 25.79 -30.64 -11.43
N GLN A 115 25.45 -31.63 -12.24
CA GLN A 115 24.10 -31.94 -12.71
C GLN A 115 23.06 -31.83 -11.60
N ASN A 116 21.87 -31.32 -11.94
CA ASN A 116 20.62 -31.90 -11.45
C ASN A 116 19.49 -31.60 -12.44
N GLN A 117 19.12 -32.65 -13.18
CA GLN A 117 17.81 -32.82 -13.78
C GLN A 117 16.83 -33.19 -12.67
N ALA A 118 15.74 -32.45 -12.53
CA ALA A 118 14.49 -32.91 -11.92
C ALA A 118 13.39 -31.90 -12.35
N MET A 119 12.48 -32.26 -13.24
CA MET A 119 11.26 -33.05 -12.96
C MET A 119 10.17 -32.18 -12.32
N GLY A 120 9.02 -32.07 -13.00
CA GLY A 120 7.81 -31.56 -12.38
C GLY A 120 6.89 -30.78 -13.30
N GLY A 121 6.40 -31.40 -14.38
CA GLY A 121 5.12 -31.00 -14.95
C GLY A 121 4.04 -31.21 -13.88
N GLY A 122 3.30 -30.15 -13.56
CA GLY A 122 2.31 -30.15 -12.50
C GLY A 122 1.29 -29.06 -12.74
N MET A 123 0.43 -29.28 -13.73
CA MET A 123 -0.82 -28.56 -13.91
C MET A 123 -1.69 -28.80 -12.68
N GLY A 124 -1.69 -27.84 -11.76
CA GLY A 124 -2.37 -27.91 -10.48
C GLY A 124 -3.16 -26.64 -10.22
N GLY A 125 -4.49 -26.80 -10.23
CA GLY A 125 -5.57 -25.89 -9.88
C GLY A 125 -5.23 -24.49 -9.34
N MET A 126 -5.74 -23.49 -10.03
CA MET A 126 -5.97 -22.17 -9.45
C MET A 126 -7.47 -21.90 -9.41
N GLY A 127 -8.13 -22.57 -8.46
CA GLY A 127 -9.43 -22.16 -7.96
C GLY A 127 -9.27 -21.01 -6.98
N GLY A 128 -10.17 -20.02 -7.11
CA GLY A 128 -10.63 -19.15 -6.02
C GLY A 128 -9.60 -18.24 -5.36
N GLY A 129 -9.49 -17.00 -5.84
CA GLY A 129 -8.83 -15.91 -5.11
C GLY A 129 -9.46 -14.59 -5.47
N GLY A 130 -10.35 -14.10 -4.61
CA GLY A 130 -11.22 -12.97 -4.85
C GLY A 130 -10.52 -11.63 -5.06
N GLY A 131 -11.27 -10.73 -5.68
CA GLY A 131 -11.12 -9.28 -5.50
C GLY A 131 -9.88 -8.67 -6.14
N MET A 132 -9.82 -8.66 -7.46
CA MET A 132 -9.00 -7.70 -8.20
C MET A 132 -9.66 -6.31 -8.09
N GLY A 133 -9.57 -5.72 -6.90
CA GLY A 133 -10.01 -4.36 -6.62
C GLY A 133 -8.82 -3.42 -6.74
N GLY A 134 -8.92 -2.45 -7.65
CA GLY A 134 -7.88 -1.44 -7.86
C GLY A 134 -7.48 -0.74 -6.56
N MET A 135 -6.26 -0.22 -6.54
CA MET A 135 -5.53 0.32 -5.39
C MET A 135 -6.21 1.49 -4.63
N GLY A 136 -7.45 1.87 -4.98
CA GLY A 136 -8.31 2.80 -4.24
C GLY A 136 -9.60 2.13 -3.78
N GLY A 137 -9.79 2.01 -2.47
CA GLY A 137 -10.97 1.36 -1.90
C GLY A 137 -10.96 1.32 -0.36
N MET A 138 -12.05 0.82 0.22
CA MET A 138 -12.20 0.63 1.65
C MET A 138 -11.64 -0.74 2.06
N PHE A 139 -10.77 -0.76 3.06
CA PHE A 139 -10.13 -1.95 3.59
C PHE A 139 -10.52 -2.15 5.05
N ASN A 140 -11.20 -3.24 5.34
CA ASN A 140 -11.73 -3.53 6.67
C ASN A 140 -10.74 -4.38 7.48
N VAL A 141 -10.42 -3.95 8.70
CA VAL A 141 -9.57 -4.70 9.62
C VAL A 141 -10.24 -4.78 10.99
N ALA A 142 -10.45 -6.00 11.48
CA ALA A 142 -11.02 -6.24 12.80
C ALA A 142 -10.08 -5.76 13.94
N PRO A 143 -10.60 -5.52 15.16
CA PRO A 143 -9.78 -5.11 16.30
C PRO A 143 -8.61 -6.05 16.56
N ASP A 144 -7.43 -5.51 16.87
CA ASP A 144 -6.23 -6.28 17.21
C ASP A 144 -5.86 -7.35 16.14
N LYS A 145 -6.28 -7.14 14.88
CA LYS A 145 -5.97 -8.02 13.73
C LYS A 145 -5.07 -7.32 12.71
N VAL A 146 -4.41 -8.15 11.92
CA VAL A 146 -3.59 -7.72 10.78
C VAL A 146 -4.31 -8.09 9.49
N GLY A 147 -4.61 -7.09 8.68
CA GLY A 147 -5.02 -7.27 7.28
C GLY A 147 -3.79 -7.25 6.37
N LYS A 148 -3.82 -8.04 5.29
CA LYS A 148 -2.77 -8.09 4.28
C LYS A 148 -3.37 -7.96 2.89
N PHE A 149 -2.78 -7.12 2.05
CA PHE A 149 -3.10 -7.05 0.63
C PHE A 149 -1.84 -6.86 -0.21
N LYS A 150 -1.96 -7.17 -1.50
CA LYS A 150 -0.89 -7.05 -2.48
C LYS A 150 -1.05 -5.74 -3.25
N VAL A 151 0.08 -5.15 -3.64
CA VAL A 151 0.11 -3.98 -4.51
C VAL A 151 1.12 -4.19 -5.63
N ALA A 152 0.76 -3.71 -6.82
CA ALA A 152 1.71 -3.52 -7.91
C ALA A 152 2.56 -2.28 -7.61
N THR A 153 3.85 -2.35 -7.90
CA THR A 153 4.82 -1.29 -7.58
C THR A 153 5.68 -0.98 -8.78
N VAL A 154 6.21 0.24 -8.88
CA VAL A 154 7.27 0.59 -9.83
C VAL A 154 8.42 1.24 -9.08
N CYS A 155 9.64 1.05 -9.57
CA CYS A 155 10.79 1.79 -9.09
C CYS A 155 10.69 3.24 -9.57
N LEU A 156 10.64 4.19 -8.63
CA LEU A 156 10.55 5.61 -8.94
C LEU A 156 11.92 6.28 -9.16
N GLU A 157 13.00 5.53 -8.93
CA GLU A 157 14.37 5.99 -9.16
C GLU A 157 15.08 4.93 -9.99
N HIS A 158 15.75 5.37 -11.05
CA HIS A 158 16.58 4.49 -11.85
C HIS A 158 17.96 4.28 -11.19
N GLY A 159 18.55 3.10 -11.44
CA GLY A 159 19.94 2.81 -11.05
C GLY A 159 20.13 2.43 -9.57
N LYS A 160 19.09 2.53 -8.74
CA LYS A 160 19.10 1.97 -7.38
C LYS A 160 18.92 0.45 -7.42
N ALA A 161 19.47 -0.22 -6.41
CA ALA A 161 19.27 -1.65 -6.25
C ALA A 161 17.77 -1.98 -6.04
N ASP A 162 17.36 -3.15 -6.53
CA ASP A 162 16.01 -3.65 -6.33
C ASP A 162 15.65 -3.69 -4.83
N PRO A 163 14.38 -3.41 -4.48
CA PRO A 163 13.96 -3.33 -3.09
C PRO A 163 14.10 -4.69 -2.40
N ASN A 164 14.68 -4.70 -1.20
CA ASN A 164 14.98 -5.93 -0.47
C ASN A 164 13.90 -6.22 0.59
N PRO A 165 13.29 -7.42 0.61
CA PRO A 165 12.27 -7.79 1.60
C PRO A 165 12.75 -7.71 3.07
N ARG A 166 14.06 -7.73 3.31
CA ARG A 166 14.66 -7.64 4.65
C ARG A 166 14.81 -6.20 5.15
N VAL A 167 14.65 -5.21 4.28
CA VAL A 167 14.71 -3.79 4.66
C VAL A 167 13.30 -3.35 5.05
N ALA A 168 13.19 -2.61 6.17
CA ALA A 168 11.91 -2.06 6.58
C ALA A 168 11.54 -0.87 5.68
N TYR A 169 10.35 -0.92 5.08
CA TYR A 169 9.78 0.19 4.32
C TYR A 169 8.54 0.74 5.02
N GLU A 170 8.42 2.06 5.02
CA GLU A 170 7.23 2.79 5.44
C GLU A 170 6.47 3.35 4.23
N ILE A 171 5.16 3.48 4.39
CA ILE A 171 4.30 4.06 3.36
C ILE A 171 4.16 5.56 3.60
N ARG A 172 4.38 6.34 2.55
CA ARG A 172 4.25 7.80 2.54
C ARG A 172 3.32 8.26 1.42
N PRO A 173 2.68 9.44 1.53
CA PRO A 173 1.99 10.06 0.40
C PRO A 173 2.93 10.17 -0.79
N ILE A 174 2.44 9.93 -2.01
CA ILE A 174 3.29 9.96 -3.20
C ILE A 174 3.92 11.34 -3.43
N GLU A 175 3.23 12.38 -2.97
CA GLU A 175 3.66 13.78 -2.99
C GLU A 175 4.89 14.04 -2.10
N SER A 176 5.17 13.18 -1.12
CA SER A 176 6.42 13.29 -0.35
C SER A 176 7.64 12.83 -1.13
N PHE A 177 7.43 12.11 -2.24
CA PHE A 177 8.50 11.58 -3.09
C PHE A 177 8.65 12.43 -4.36
N THR A 178 7.55 12.81 -5.01
CA THR A 178 7.60 13.60 -6.26
C THR A 178 6.46 14.62 -6.33
N GLN A 179 6.76 15.81 -6.86
CA GLN A 179 5.77 16.84 -7.17
C GLN A 179 5.21 16.70 -8.60
N ASP A 180 5.76 15.79 -9.40
CA ASP A 180 5.25 15.53 -10.74
C ASP A 180 3.99 14.68 -10.68
N HIS A 181 2.83 15.32 -10.80
CA HIS A 181 1.53 14.66 -10.80
C HIS A 181 1.37 13.61 -11.91
N ARG A 182 2.19 13.67 -12.98
CA ARG A 182 2.20 12.66 -14.04
C ARG A 182 2.67 11.31 -13.51
N VAL A 183 3.68 11.31 -12.64
CA VAL A 183 4.18 10.10 -11.97
C VAL A 183 3.09 9.50 -11.08
N ALA A 184 2.41 10.34 -10.30
CA ALA A 184 1.31 9.88 -9.47
C ALA A 184 0.17 9.26 -10.30
N GLU A 185 -0.14 9.81 -11.47
CA GLU A 185 -1.16 9.23 -12.34
C GLU A 185 -0.71 7.90 -12.97
N VAL A 186 0.57 7.75 -13.36
CA VAL A 186 1.11 6.44 -13.79
C VAL A 186 0.92 5.39 -12.70
N CYS A 187 1.23 5.71 -11.44
CA CYS A 187 1.03 4.80 -10.31
C CYS A 187 -0.44 4.44 -10.10
N ARG A 188 -1.37 5.41 -10.22
CA ARG A 188 -2.82 5.15 -10.13
C ARG A 188 -3.31 4.23 -11.24
N MET A 189 -2.91 4.52 -12.49
CA MET A 189 -3.27 3.69 -13.65
C MET A 189 -2.78 2.25 -13.46
N LEU A 190 -1.56 2.07 -12.95
CA LEU A 190 -1.03 0.75 -12.62
C LEU A 190 -1.83 0.07 -11.50
N GLY A 191 -2.10 0.80 -10.42
CA GLY A 191 -2.88 0.32 -9.28
C GLY A 191 -4.32 -0.07 -9.65
N ARG A 192 -4.89 0.56 -10.68
CA ARG A 192 -6.20 0.20 -11.25
C ARG A 192 -6.14 -0.91 -12.31
N GLY A 193 -4.95 -1.38 -12.68
CA GLY A 193 -4.78 -2.40 -13.73
C GLY A 193 -5.05 -1.89 -15.14
N GLU A 194 -5.04 -0.58 -15.37
CA GLU A 194 -5.28 0.03 -16.69
C GLU A 194 -4.07 -0.08 -17.62
N VAL A 195 -2.88 -0.26 -17.04
CA VAL A 195 -1.60 -0.27 -17.77
C VAL A 195 -0.74 -1.45 -17.34
N PRO A 196 0.04 -2.03 -18.27
CA PRO A 196 0.93 -3.14 -17.93
C PRO A 196 2.15 -2.66 -17.14
N GLN A 197 2.64 -3.54 -16.28
CA GLN A 197 3.75 -3.32 -15.35
C GLN A 197 5.00 -2.68 -15.99
N ASN A 198 5.52 -3.25 -17.08
CA ASN A 198 6.74 -2.76 -17.71
C ASN A 198 6.52 -1.40 -18.40
N ALA A 199 5.33 -1.14 -18.96
CA ALA A 199 5.01 0.17 -19.52
C ALA A 199 4.95 1.25 -18.45
N ALA A 200 4.37 0.94 -17.29
CA ALA A 200 4.34 1.83 -16.14
C ALA A 200 5.76 2.11 -15.60
N GLN A 201 6.64 1.10 -15.54
CA GLN A 201 8.03 1.26 -15.12
C GLN A 201 8.83 2.18 -16.07
N ALA A 202 8.67 1.99 -17.39
CA ALA A 202 9.31 2.86 -18.38
C ALA A 202 8.77 4.29 -18.33
N ALA A 203 7.45 4.46 -18.21
CA ALA A 203 6.81 5.77 -18.08
C ALA A 203 7.24 6.50 -16.79
N ALA A 204 7.36 5.76 -15.67
CA ALA A 204 7.86 6.30 -14.41
C ALA A 204 9.27 6.86 -14.60
N TRP A 205 10.23 6.06 -15.07
CA TRP A 205 11.62 6.49 -15.30
C TRP A 205 11.76 7.61 -16.34
N HIS A 206 10.89 7.64 -17.35
CA HIS A 206 10.84 8.77 -18.29
C HIS A 206 10.52 10.08 -17.58
N PHE A 207 9.56 10.07 -16.64
CA PHE A 207 9.17 11.27 -15.90
C PHE A 207 10.10 11.61 -14.72
N THR A 208 10.56 10.62 -13.98
CA THR A 208 11.37 10.84 -12.75
C THR A 208 12.83 11.10 -13.05
N ASP A 209 13.42 10.37 -14.01
CA ASP A 209 14.85 10.38 -14.29
C ASP A 209 15.18 11.04 -15.65
N GLY A 210 14.15 11.43 -16.42
CA GLY A 210 14.32 12.09 -17.72
C GLY A 210 14.90 11.18 -18.80
N LEU A 211 14.81 9.86 -18.65
CA LEU A 211 15.34 8.92 -19.64
C LEU A 211 14.59 9.03 -20.97
N SER A 212 15.33 9.25 -22.06
CA SER A 212 14.78 9.21 -23.42
C SER A 212 14.30 7.79 -23.79
N TRP A 213 13.42 7.71 -24.77
CA TRP A 213 12.91 6.42 -25.26
C TRP A 213 14.02 5.58 -25.88
N GLU A 214 15.02 6.21 -26.49
CA GLU A 214 16.22 5.57 -27.02
C GLU A 214 17.06 4.96 -25.88
N GLN A 215 17.26 5.69 -24.77
CA GLN A 215 17.96 5.18 -23.60
C GLN A 215 17.20 4.02 -22.94
N LEU A 216 15.87 4.10 -22.86
CA LEU A 216 15.02 3.03 -22.35
C LEU A 216 15.09 1.79 -23.26
N ALA A 217 15.07 1.97 -24.59
CA ALA A 217 15.21 0.88 -25.56
C ALA A 217 16.59 0.21 -25.53
N ALA A 218 17.64 0.99 -25.29
CA ALA A 218 18.99 0.48 -25.19
C ALA A 218 19.23 -0.30 -23.88
N LYS A 219 18.38 -0.13 -22.86
CA LYS A 219 18.63 -0.65 -21.51
C LYS A 219 18.57 -2.17 -21.45
N ASP A 220 19.62 -2.76 -20.89
CA ASP A 220 19.71 -4.19 -20.62
C ASP A 220 19.22 -4.49 -19.21
N ARG A 221 18.42 -5.56 -19.07
CA ARG A 221 18.02 -6.14 -17.79
C ARG A 221 19.06 -7.15 -17.32
N VAL A 222 19.49 -8.01 -18.23
CA VAL A 222 20.50 -9.03 -17.96
C VAL A 222 21.61 -8.86 -18.98
N LYS A 223 22.84 -8.78 -18.49
CA LYS A 223 24.05 -8.84 -19.31
C LYS A 223 24.98 -9.89 -18.72
N LEU A 224 25.12 -11.01 -19.39
CA LEU A 224 25.96 -12.11 -18.94
C LEU A 224 27.35 -12.01 -19.59
N SER A 225 28.35 -12.59 -18.94
CA SER A 225 29.74 -12.62 -19.42
C SER A 225 29.91 -13.36 -20.76
N ASN A 226 28.96 -14.22 -21.13
CA ASN A 226 28.92 -14.94 -22.41
C ASN A 226 28.39 -14.11 -23.58
N GLY A 227 28.13 -12.81 -23.39
CA GLY A 227 27.60 -11.91 -24.42
C GLY A 227 26.08 -11.93 -24.55
N TYR A 228 25.37 -12.81 -23.83
CA TYR A 228 23.91 -12.80 -23.79
C TYR A 228 23.41 -11.51 -23.14
N THR A 229 22.46 -10.88 -23.81
CA THR A 229 21.85 -9.64 -23.37
C THR A 229 20.34 -9.74 -23.50
N GLU A 230 19.62 -9.52 -22.40
CA GLU A 230 18.16 -9.39 -22.39
C GLU A 230 17.81 -7.91 -22.22
N LYS A 231 17.01 -7.36 -23.14
CA LYS A 231 16.53 -5.97 -23.02
C LYS A 231 15.53 -5.85 -21.88
N TYR A 232 15.56 -4.70 -21.21
CA TYR A 232 14.65 -4.41 -20.12
C TYR A 232 13.22 -4.22 -20.62
N PHE A 233 13.06 -3.61 -21.78
CA PHE A 233 11.78 -3.34 -22.42
C PHE A 233 11.78 -3.84 -23.86
N SER A 234 10.67 -4.45 -24.28
CA SER A 234 10.43 -4.74 -25.70
C SER A 234 9.96 -3.47 -26.45
N PRO A 235 10.08 -3.42 -27.79
CA PRO A 235 9.54 -2.31 -28.57
C PRO A 235 8.03 -2.07 -28.34
N GLN A 236 7.26 -3.14 -28.15
CA GLN A 236 5.82 -3.06 -27.87
C GLN A 236 5.55 -2.46 -26.49
N GLU A 237 6.35 -2.81 -25.49
CA GLU A 237 6.24 -2.24 -24.14
C GLU A 237 6.59 -0.75 -24.12
N LEU A 238 7.58 -0.33 -24.91
CA LEU A 238 7.92 1.09 -25.06
C LEU A 238 6.83 1.87 -25.79
N ALA A 239 6.23 1.29 -26.83
CA ALA A 239 5.07 1.88 -27.50
C ALA A 239 3.87 2.05 -26.55
N ALA A 240 3.64 1.06 -25.68
CA ALA A 240 2.64 1.18 -24.62
C ALA A 240 3.03 2.27 -23.61
N ALA A 241 4.29 2.31 -23.17
CA ALA A 241 4.79 3.33 -22.23
C ALA A 241 4.61 4.74 -22.76
N MET A 242 4.91 4.99 -24.03
CA MET A 242 4.66 6.28 -24.69
C MET A 242 3.19 6.68 -24.59
N ARG A 243 2.25 5.77 -24.86
CA ARG A 243 0.81 6.03 -24.70
C ARG A 243 0.42 6.31 -23.25
N VAL A 244 1.01 5.58 -22.30
CA VAL A 244 0.81 5.81 -20.86
C VAL A 244 1.29 7.20 -20.46
N THR A 245 2.45 7.66 -20.94
CA THR A 245 2.96 9.00 -20.61
C THR A 245 2.03 10.11 -21.13
N LEU A 246 1.52 9.98 -22.35
CA LEU A 246 0.56 10.94 -22.92
C LEU A 246 -0.74 10.99 -22.11
N GLU A 247 -1.27 9.82 -21.76
CA GLU A 247 -2.52 9.74 -21.00
C GLU A 247 -2.35 10.25 -19.55
N ALA A 248 -1.23 9.92 -18.90
CA ALA A 248 -0.90 10.42 -17.57
C ALA A 248 -0.75 11.94 -17.55
N ALA A 249 -0.09 12.52 -18.57
CA ALA A 249 0.02 13.96 -18.73
C ALA A 249 -1.35 14.62 -18.89
N ARG A 250 -2.18 14.12 -19.80
CA ARG A 250 -3.54 14.62 -20.04
C ARG A 250 -4.41 14.59 -18.77
N ARG A 251 -4.38 13.49 -18.02
CA ARG A 251 -5.15 13.34 -16.77
C ARG A 251 -4.62 14.22 -15.64
N ALA A 252 -3.30 14.36 -15.54
CA ALA A 252 -2.68 15.25 -14.56
C ALA A 252 -3.03 16.73 -14.82
N GLU A 253 -3.10 17.15 -16.08
CA GLU A 253 -3.55 18.49 -16.47
C GLU A 253 -5.04 18.72 -16.18
N GLY A 254 -5.90 17.74 -16.48
CA GLY A 254 -7.33 17.80 -16.14
C GLY A 254 -7.57 18.00 -14.64
N LYS A 255 -6.81 17.30 -13.79
CA LYS A 255 -6.87 17.48 -12.32
C LYS A 255 -6.36 18.85 -11.84
N LYS A 256 -5.34 19.42 -12.50
CA LYS A 256 -4.89 20.80 -12.22
C LYS A 256 -5.99 21.81 -12.53
N LEU A 257 -6.77 21.60 -13.60
CA LEU A 257 -7.86 22.49 -14.01
C LEU A 257 -9.12 22.37 -13.14
N GLU A 258 -9.36 21.23 -12.49
CA GLU A 258 -10.44 21.07 -11.50
C GLU A 258 -10.11 21.71 -10.14
N THR A 259 -8.82 21.97 -9.85
CA THR A 259 -8.36 22.52 -8.56
C THR A 259 -8.07 24.05 -8.56
N PRO A 260 -8.81 24.88 -9.32
CA PRO A 260 -9.03 26.25 -8.85
C PRO A 260 -10.45 26.76 -9.19
N ARG A 261 -11.49 26.28 -8.48
CA ARG A 261 -12.76 27.02 -8.29
C ARG A 261 -13.43 26.66 -6.96
N LYS A 262 -12.89 27.16 -5.84
CA LYS A 262 -13.72 27.48 -4.67
C LYS A 262 -13.23 28.80 -4.08
N HIS A 263 -14.17 29.73 -3.90
CA HIS A 263 -14.06 31.14 -3.53
C HIS A 263 -13.81 32.15 -4.67
N GLN A 264 -14.72 32.23 -5.63
CA GLN A 264 -15.21 33.55 -6.05
C GLN A 264 -16.61 33.71 -5.46
N SER A 265 -16.73 34.64 -4.51
CA SER A 265 -17.97 34.98 -3.83
C SER A 265 -18.98 35.51 -4.85
N LEU A 266 -20.08 34.77 -5.05
CA LEU A 266 -21.30 35.36 -5.58
C LEU A 266 -21.96 36.18 -4.46
N SER A 267 -21.44 37.38 -4.28
CA SER A 267 -22.09 38.48 -3.58
C SER A 267 -21.81 39.73 -4.40
N GLN A 268 -22.60 39.93 -5.46
CA GLN A 268 -22.89 41.25 -5.99
C GLN A 268 -24.33 41.27 -6.52
N ASN A 269 -25.08 42.20 -5.93
CA ASN A 269 -26.35 42.82 -6.29
C ASN A 269 -27.65 42.06 -6.02
#